data_AF-A0A2Y9INX3-F1
#
_entry.id   AF-A0A2Y9INX3-F1
#
_cell.length_a   1.000
_cell.length_b   1.000
_cell.length_c   1.000
_cell.angle_alpha   90.00
_cell.angle_beta   90.00
_cell.angle_gamma   90.00
#
_symmetry.space_group_name_H-M   'P 1'
#
loop_
_entity.id
_entity.type
_entity.pdbx_description
1 polymer ?
#
loop_
_entity_poly.entity_id
_entity_poly.type
_entity_poly.pdbx_seq_one_letter_code
_entity_poly.pdbx_strand_id
1 'polypeptide(L)' 'MKLILLVLTVTLLLVRVAQAMYCWGKLGRCRTTCEQNEVFHILCTDEAKCCVNPKHVPVKT' A
#
# COMPACT_ATOMS: atom_id res chain seq x y z
N MET A 1 21.86 16.09 19.91
CA MET A 1 22.16 14.88 19.10
C MET A 1 21.08 13.81 19.23
N LYS A 2 20.63 13.45 20.44
CA LYS A 2 19.62 12.40 20.68
C LYS A 2 18.25 12.68 20.04
N LEU A 3 17.79 13.94 20.03
CA LEU A 3 16.55 14.35 19.36
C LEU A 3 16.59 14.13 17.84
N ILE A 4 17.72 14.40 17.20
CA ILE A 4 17.88 14.24 15.74
C ILE A 4 17.79 12.75 15.37
N LEU A 5 18.46 11.89 16.16
CA LEU A 5 18.37 10.43 15.98
C LEU A 5 16.93 9.92 16.15
N LEU A 6 16.21 10.41 17.16
CA LEU A 6 14.80 10.05 17.37
C LEU A 6 13.93 10.47 16.17
N VAL A 7 14.05 11.71 15.70
CA VAL A 7 13.31 12.20 14.53
C VAL A 7 13.62 11.36 13.28
N LEU A 8 14.89 11.01 13.07
CA LEU A 8 15.32 10.17 11.96
C LEU A 8 14.70 8.76 12.03
N THR A 9 14.68 8.13 13.20
CA THR A 9 14.06 6.80 13.36
C THR A 9 12.55 6.83 13.12
N VAL A 10 11.85 7.86 13.62
CA VAL A 10 10.40 8.02 13.42
C VAL A 10 10.08 8.23 11.93
N THR A 11 10.85 9.07 11.25
CA THR A 11 10.65 9.32 9.80
C THR A 11 10.92 8.07 8.96
N LEU A 12 11.98 7.32 9.25
CA LEU A 12 12.25 6.03 8.60
C LEU A 12 11.11 5.01 8.81
N LEU A 13 10.56 4.94 10.02
CA LEU A 13 9.42 4.07 10.32
C LEU A 13 8.17 4.47 9.52
N LEU A 14 7.86 5.77 9.47
CA LEU A 14 6.72 6.30 8.71
C LEU A 14 6.86 5.99 7.22
N VAL A 15 8.05 6.12 6.65
CA VAL A 15 8.32 5.77 5.24
C VAL A 15 8.07 4.29 4.98
N ARG A 16 8.52 3.39 5.87
CA ARG A 16 8.28 1.94 5.74
C ARG A 16 6.79 1.61 5.81
N VAL A 17 6.07 2.21 6.75
CA VAL A 17 4.61 2.01 6.87
C VAL A 17 3.89 2.51 5.63
N ALA A 18 4.23 3.71 5.14
CA ALA A 18 3.64 4.25 3.93
C ALA A 18 3.90 3.34 2.71
N GLN A 19 5.12 2.79 2.57
CA GLN A 19 5.43 1.84 1.51
C GLN A 19 4.66 0.53 1.62
N ALA A 20 4.46 0.01 2.83
CA ALA A 20 3.67 -1.20 3.08
C ALA A 20 2.17 -1.01 2.75
N MET A 21 1.70 0.23 2.66
CA MET A 21 0.33 0.53 2.21
C MET A 21 0.17 0.46 0.69
N TYR A 22 1.25 0.45 -0.09
CA TYR A 22 1.19 0.34 -1.55
C TYR A 22 1.38 -1.10 -2.02
N CYS A 23 0.71 -1.45 -3.10
CA CYS A 23 0.82 -2.74 -3.76
C CYS A 23 0.74 -2.57 -5.29
N TRP A 24 0.85 -3.66 -6.05
CA TRP A 24 0.77 -3.63 -7.51
C TRP A 24 1.68 -2.57 -8.16
N GLY A 25 2.97 -2.56 -7.78
CA GLY A 25 3.93 -1.58 -8.31
C GLY A 25 3.60 -0.11 -7.97
N LYS A 26 2.96 0.14 -6.82
CA LYS A 26 2.43 1.45 -6.36
C LYS A 26 1.18 1.96 -7.10
N LEU A 27 0.58 1.13 -7.96
CA LEU A 27 -0.68 1.44 -8.64
C LEU A 27 -1.92 1.01 -7.83
N GLY A 28 -1.71 0.26 -6.75
CA GLY A 28 -2.74 -0.16 -5.80
C GLY A 28 -2.40 0.21 -4.36
N ARG A 29 -3.39 0.06 -3.48
CA ARG A 29 -3.25 0.23 -2.03
C ARG A 29 -3.81 -0.95 -1.26
N CYS A 30 -3.16 -1.29 -0.16
CA CYS A 30 -3.62 -2.30 0.78
C CYS A 30 -4.73 -1.71 1.67
N ARG A 31 -5.92 -2.31 1.64
CA ARG A 31 -7.11 -1.91 2.40
C ARG A 31 -7.88 -3.14 2.85
N THR A 32 -8.61 -3.07 3.95
CA THR A 32 -9.53 -4.16 4.35
C THR A 32 -10.69 -4.30 3.36
N THR A 33 -11.20 -3.18 2.85
CA THR A 33 -12.25 -3.11 1.83
C THR A 33 -11.83 -2.15 0.70
N CYS A 34 -12.03 -2.58 -0.54
CA CYS A 34 -11.75 -1.76 -1.72
C CYS A 34 -12.82 -0.69 -1.92
N GLU A 35 -12.44 0.45 -2.49
CA GLU A 35 -13.41 1.46 -2.90
C GLU A 35 -14.27 0.94 -4.07
N GLN A 36 -15.44 1.53 -4.29
CA GLN A 36 -16.39 1.08 -5.32
C GLN A 36 -15.80 1.02 -6.74
N ASN A 37 -14.78 1.85 -7.02
CA ASN A 37 -14.10 1.94 -8.31
C ASN A 37 -12.75 1.20 -8.35
N GLU A 38 -12.45 0.39 -7.34
CA GLU A 38 -11.25 -0.44 -7.25
C GLU A 38 -11.65 -1.93 -7.34
N VAL A 39 -10.74 -2.75 -7.85
CA VAL A 39 -10.88 -4.21 -7.88
C VAL A 39 -9.87 -4.86 -6.96
N PHE A 40 -10.26 -5.99 -6.38
CA PHE A 40 -9.35 -6.87 -5.66
C PHE A 40 -8.40 -7.53 -6.65
N HIS A 41 -7.09 -7.40 -6.39
CA HIS A 41 -6.07 -8.04 -7.20
C HIS A 41 -5.36 -9.20 -6.47
N ILE A 42 -4.84 -8.95 -5.26
CA ILE A 42 -4.13 -9.93 -4.43
C ILE A 42 -4.26 -9.54 -2.95
N LEU A 43 -3.99 -10.45 -2.02
CA LEU A 43 -3.90 -10.12 -0.60
C LEU A 43 -2.55 -9.47 -0.28
N CYS A 44 -2.57 -8.41 0.53
CA CYS A 44 -1.37 -7.81 1.13
C CYS A 44 -1.03 -8.47 2.48
N THR A 45 -2.06 -8.79 3.26
CA THR A 45 -2.01 -9.56 4.51
C THR A 45 -3.27 -10.44 4.58
N ASP A 46 -3.43 -11.22 5.64
CA ASP A 46 -4.60 -12.10 5.82
C ASP A 46 -5.93 -11.34 5.80
N GLU A 47 -5.95 -10.07 6.21
CA GLU A 47 -7.15 -9.24 6.28
C GLU A 47 -7.18 -8.11 5.23
N ALA A 48 -6.01 -7.72 4.69
CA ALA A 48 -5.90 -6.59 3.76
C ALA A 48 -5.79 -7.05 2.30
N LYS A 49 -6.61 -6.45 1.46
CA LYS A 49 -6.69 -6.60 0.02
C LYS A 49 -5.86 -5.53 -0.68
N CYS A 50 -5.13 -5.91 -1.71
CA CYS A 50 -4.58 -4.99 -2.69
C CYS A 50 -5.70 -4.53 -3.64
N CYS A 51 -6.12 -3.29 -3.45
CA CYS A 51 -7.16 -2.63 -4.23
C CYS A 51 -6.52 -1.77 -5.31
N VAL A 52 -6.89 -2.04 -6.57
CA VAL A 52 -6.28 -1.42 -7.75
C VAL A 52 -7.37 -0.81 -8.61
N ASN A 53 -7.11 0.35 -9.20
CA ASN A 53 -8.02 0.88 -10.22
C ASN A 53 -8.03 -0.10 -11.43
N PRO A 54 -9.21 -0.52 -11.92
CA PRO A 54 -9.33 -1.48 -13.02
C PRO A 54 -8.51 -1.13 -14.26
N LYS A 55 -8.30 0.17 -14.54
CA LYS A 55 -7.51 0.65 -15.68
C LYS A 55 -6.04 0.23 -15.64
N HIS A 56 -5.51 -0.11 -14.46
CA HIS A 56 -4.12 -0.55 -14.27
C HIS A 56 -3.98 -2.07 -14.15
N VAL A 57 -5.08 -2.81 -14.27
CA VAL A 57 -5.07 -4.27 -14.30
C VAL A 57 -5.12 -4.71 -15.76
N PRO A 58 -4.10 -5.44 -16.26
CA PRO A 58 -4.13 -5.95 -17.61
C PRO A 58 -5.34 -6.87 -17.80
N VAL A 59 -6.15 -6.60 -18.83
CA VAL A 59 -7.18 -7.55 -19.26
C VAL A 59 -6.44 -8.68 -19.96
N LYS A 60 -6.56 -9.91 -19.46
CA LYS A 60 -6.13 -11.07 -20.24
C LYS A 60 -7.10 -11.22 -21.41
N THR A 61 -6.67 -10.78 -22.60
CA THR A 61 -7.30 -11.10 -23.87
C THR A 61 -6.93 -12.52 -24.29
#